data_AF-A0A2I1EI68-F1
#
_entry.id   AF-A0A2I1EI68-F1
#
_cell.length_a   1.000
_cell.length_b   1.000
_cell.length_c   1.000
_cell.angle_alpha   90.00
_cell.angle_beta   90.00
_cell.angle_gamma   90.00
#
_symmetry.space_group_name_H-M   'P 1'
#
loop_
_entity.id
_entity.type
_entity.pdbx_description
1 polymer ?
#
loop_
_entity_poly.entity_id
_entity_poly.type
_entity_poly.pdbx_seq_one_letter_code
_entity_poly.pdbx_strand_id
1 'polypeptide(L)'
;MGVKNLTKLLQRYAPNSIKQKIIQDYRNKTLVLDGSIFLRKFVYSFSYENEEILHPHIYGFYRLLLFLKQNSINPIFIFDGKERISEKRKEIAKRNKNSETFEALEAKNHNLAAAYEKRVIPITWKMYLESINFIRTGGIPCIVLDGHEAEAMCASLVTHGFADATVSEDMDTTIFGDGILLRQFFKKNKPIVEISPVEVKKSLELSHDQYIDLCILCGTDFAGTIRNVGPVTALKLIKQYGSIENIL
;
A
#
# COMPACT_ATOMS: atom_id res chain seq x y z
N MET A 1 -1.76 -4.28 -2.46
CA MET A 1 -2.99 -4.23 -1.63
C MET A 1 -3.95 -3.27 -2.32
N GLY A 2 -5.18 -3.12 -1.82
CA GLY A 2 -6.21 -2.31 -2.47
C GLY A 2 -6.87 -2.99 -3.67
N VAL A 3 -6.82 -2.35 -4.84
CA VAL A 3 -7.52 -2.84 -6.04
C VAL A 3 -6.98 -4.16 -6.61
N LYS A 4 -7.83 -5.18 -6.68
CA LYS A 4 -7.46 -6.51 -7.20
C LYS A 4 -7.16 -6.49 -8.69
N ASN A 5 -6.02 -7.06 -9.07
CA ASN A 5 -5.58 -7.25 -10.46
C ASN A 5 -5.47 -5.97 -11.32
N LEU A 6 -5.54 -4.77 -10.72
CA LEU A 6 -5.46 -3.50 -11.44
C LEU A 6 -4.12 -3.35 -12.19
N THR A 7 -2.99 -3.73 -11.57
CA THR A 7 -1.68 -3.65 -12.24
C THR A 7 -1.63 -4.42 -13.56
N LYS A 8 -2.26 -5.61 -13.64
CA LYS A 8 -2.31 -6.41 -14.87
C LYS A 8 -3.19 -5.74 -15.93
N LEU A 9 -4.28 -5.10 -15.51
CA LEU A 9 -5.15 -4.33 -16.40
C LEU A 9 -4.39 -3.14 -16.99
N LEU A 10 -3.69 -2.37 -16.16
CA LEU A 10 -2.92 -1.21 -16.56
C LEU A 10 -1.77 -1.57 -17.49
N GLN A 11 -1.05 -2.67 -17.24
CA GLN A 11 -0.01 -3.16 -18.15
C GLN A 11 -0.54 -3.45 -19.56
N ARG A 12 -1.81 -3.86 -19.67
CA ARG A 12 -2.43 -4.21 -20.95
C ARG A 12 -3.05 -3.02 -21.68
N TYR A 13 -3.73 -2.13 -20.96
CA TYR A 13 -4.56 -1.06 -21.56
C TYR A 13 -4.02 0.35 -21.30
N ALA A 14 -3.06 0.52 -20.39
CA ALA A 14 -2.44 1.80 -20.07
C ALA A 14 -0.92 1.65 -19.83
N PRO A 15 -0.15 1.01 -20.73
CA PRO A 15 1.27 0.72 -20.49
C PRO A 15 2.10 1.98 -20.25
N ASN A 16 1.75 3.10 -20.91
CA ASN A 16 2.46 4.38 -20.76
C ASN A 16 2.33 5.00 -19.36
N SER A 17 1.32 4.58 -18.60
CA SER A 17 1.11 5.04 -17.22
C SER A 17 2.07 4.39 -16.23
N ILE A 18 2.77 3.31 -16.63
CA ILE A 18 3.70 2.56 -15.79
C ILE A 18 5.12 2.70 -16.35
N LYS A 19 6.04 3.23 -15.54
CA LYS A 19 7.44 3.41 -15.91
C LYS A 19 8.36 2.70 -14.93
N GLN A 20 9.43 2.13 -15.44
CA GLN A 20 10.53 1.63 -14.59
C GLN A 20 11.55 2.75 -14.41
N LYS A 21 11.91 3.01 -13.15
CA LYS A 21 12.76 4.11 -12.71
C LYS A 21 13.85 3.61 -11.80
N ILE A 22 14.94 4.38 -11.73
CA ILE A 22 16.04 4.14 -10.79
C ILE A 22 15.92 5.11 -9.61
N ILE A 23 16.55 4.77 -8.48
CA ILE A 23 16.46 5.61 -7.27
C ILE A 23 17.04 7.02 -7.50
N GLN A 24 18.04 7.14 -8.37
CA GLN A 24 18.68 8.41 -8.70
C GLN A 24 17.73 9.42 -9.33
N ASP A 25 16.65 8.97 -9.99
CA ASP A 25 15.63 9.85 -10.56
C ASP A 25 14.88 10.68 -9.50
N TYR A 26 14.95 10.25 -8.22
CA TYR A 26 14.29 10.88 -7.08
C TYR A 26 15.26 11.63 -6.15
N ARG A 27 16.50 11.85 -6.58
CA ARG A 27 17.47 12.61 -5.77
C ARG A 27 16.96 14.03 -5.51
N ASN A 28 17.10 14.49 -4.26
CA ASN A 28 16.61 15.78 -3.76
C ASN A 28 15.08 15.96 -3.83
N LYS A 29 14.33 14.90 -4.10
CA LYS A 29 12.86 14.92 -4.10
C LYS A 29 12.30 14.67 -2.71
N THR A 30 11.11 15.22 -2.50
CA THR A 30 10.31 14.98 -1.30
C THR A 30 9.35 13.82 -1.58
N LEU A 31 9.51 12.72 -0.85
CA LEU A 31 8.66 11.53 -0.99
C LEU A 31 7.80 11.36 0.25
N VAL A 32 6.51 11.07 0.06
CA VAL A 32 5.60 10.70 1.15
C VAL A 32 5.50 9.19 1.22
N LEU A 33 5.84 8.60 2.36
CA LEU A 33 5.87 7.16 2.55
C LEU A 33 4.70 6.70 3.42
N ASP A 34 4.00 5.68 2.96
CA ASP A 34 3.05 4.93 3.79
C ASP A 34 3.80 4.08 4.82
N GLY A 35 3.97 4.63 6.01
CA GLY A 35 4.70 4.01 7.12
C GLY A 35 4.03 2.73 7.62
N SER A 36 2.70 2.63 7.56
CA SER A 36 1.95 1.43 7.95
C SER A 36 2.36 0.21 7.12
N ILE A 37 2.50 0.39 5.81
CA ILE A 37 2.90 -0.68 4.89
C ILE A 37 4.36 -1.08 5.13
N PHE A 38 5.26 -0.12 5.34
CA PHE A 38 6.66 -0.43 5.64
C PHE A 38 6.82 -1.18 6.95
N LEU A 39 6.12 -0.77 8.01
CA LEU A 39 6.11 -1.49 9.28
C LEU A 39 5.71 -2.95 9.09
N ARG A 40 4.58 -3.19 8.41
CA ARG A 40 4.12 -4.54 8.06
C ARG A 40 5.20 -5.31 7.32
N LYS A 41 5.75 -4.71 6.26
CA LYS A 41 6.77 -5.33 5.42
C LYS A 41 7.99 -5.76 6.22
N PHE A 42 8.51 -4.90 7.11
CA PHE A 42 9.70 -5.20 7.90
C PHE A 42 9.46 -6.30 8.92
N VAL A 43 8.37 -6.24 9.67
CA VAL A 43 8.03 -7.28 10.64
C VAL A 43 7.92 -8.64 9.94
N TYR A 44 7.17 -8.73 8.84
CA TYR A 44 6.99 -9.99 8.14
C TYR A 44 8.25 -10.49 7.41
N SER A 45 9.08 -9.60 6.85
CA SER A 45 10.29 -10.04 6.12
C SER A 45 11.31 -10.69 7.04
N PHE A 46 11.55 -10.11 8.22
CA PHE A 46 12.53 -10.63 9.17
C PHE A 46 12.04 -11.92 9.87
N SER A 47 10.73 -12.08 10.07
CA SER A 47 10.16 -13.36 10.53
C SER A 47 10.44 -14.51 9.55
N TYR A 48 10.47 -14.22 8.25
CA TYR A 48 10.67 -15.24 7.22
C TYR A 48 12.15 -15.64 7.05
N GLU A 49 13.06 -14.68 7.21
CA GLU A 49 14.51 -14.90 7.06
C GLU A 49 15.12 -15.71 8.23
N ASN A 50 14.34 -16.06 9.27
CA ASN A 50 14.79 -16.72 10.52
C ASN A 50 15.93 -15.97 11.23
N GLU A 51 16.04 -14.65 11.00
CA GLU A 51 16.94 -13.81 11.77
C GLU A 51 16.24 -13.45 13.09
N GLU A 52 16.83 -13.82 14.23
CA GLU A 52 16.36 -13.41 15.58
C GLU A 52 16.64 -11.92 15.82
N ILE A 53 15.98 -11.05 15.07
CA ILE A 53 16.03 -9.61 15.29
C ILE A 53 14.97 -9.26 16.32
N LEU A 54 15.39 -8.81 17.51
CA LEU A 54 14.51 -8.44 18.61
C LEU A 54 13.49 -7.34 18.23
N HIS A 55 13.89 -6.38 17.38
CA HIS A 55 13.05 -5.25 16.93
C HIS A 55 13.11 -5.09 15.40
N PRO A 56 12.42 -5.97 14.63
CA PRO A 56 12.53 -6.03 13.17
C PRO A 56 12.02 -4.76 12.49
N HIS A 57 11.00 -4.11 13.08
CA HIS A 57 10.47 -2.83 12.63
C HIS A 57 11.52 -1.72 12.72
N ILE A 58 12.20 -1.58 13.87
CA ILE A 58 13.23 -0.55 14.07
C ILE A 58 14.39 -0.75 13.12
N TYR A 59 14.89 -1.99 13.00
CA TYR A 59 15.99 -2.30 12.09
C TYR A 59 15.62 -2.05 10.62
N GLY A 60 14.40 -2.42 10.22
CA GLY A 60 13.88 -2.13 8.88
C GLY A 60 13.81 -0.63 8.58
N PHE A 61 13.24 0.16 9.50
CA PHE A 61 13.22 1.61 9.36
C PHE A 61 14.62 2.21 9.37
N TYR A 62 15.52 1.77 10.24
CA TYR A 62 16.91 2.21 10.24
C TYR A 62 17.56 2.06 8.85
N ARG A 63 17.44 0.87 8.24
CA ARG A 63 17.98 0.62 6.90
C ARG A 63 17.29 1.47 5.83
N LEU A 64 15.97 1.69 5.93
CA LEU A 64 15.24 2.56 5.01
C LEU A 64 15.71 4.01 5.13
N LEU A 65 15.87 4.53 6.34
CA LEU A 65 16.34 5.89 6.59
C LEU A 65 17.77 6.10 6.07
N LEU A 66 18.67 5.14 6.27
CA LEU A 66 20.00 5.17 5.67
C LEU A 66 19.93 5.21 4.13
N PHE A 67 19.09 4.38 3.53
CA PHE A 67 18.90 4.35 2.08
C PHE A 67 18.38 5.68 1.53
N LEU A 68 17.40 6.30 2.20
CA LEU A 68 16.85 7.60 1.82
C LEU A 68 17.93 8.70 1.93
N LYS A 69 18.68 8.71 3.03
CA LYS A 69 19.77 9.67 3.26
C LYS A 69 20.88 9.55 2.22
N GLN A 70 21.32 8.32 1.90
CA GLN A 70 22.35 8.05 0.89
C GLN A 70 21.95 8.53 -0.51
N ASN A 71 20.64 8.53 -0.81
CA ASN A 71 20.11 8.99 -2.09
C ASN A 71 19.60 10.45 -2.06
N SER A 72 19.88 11.19 -0.97
CA SER A 72 19.45 12.59 -0.79
C SER A 72 17.94 12.79 -0.96
N ILE A 73 17.12 11.86 -0.46
CA ILE A 73 15.66 11.96 -0.52
C ILE A 73 15.15 12.57 0.78
N ASN A 74 14.16 13.46 0.69
CA ASN A 74 13.49 14.08 1.83
C ASN A 74 12.19 13.30 2.14
N PRO A 75 12.16 12.45 3.17
CA PRO A 75 10.97 11.66 3.48
C PRO A 75 9.97 12.41 4.38
N ILE A 76 8.69 12.15 4.16
CA ILE A 76 7.60 12.41 5.10
C ILE A 76 6.89 11.07 5.32
N PHE A 77 6.73 10.62 6.55
CA PHE A 77 5.99 9.39 6.83
C PHE A 77 4.55 9.67 7.25
N ILE A 78 3.61 8.94 6.67
CA ILE A 78 2.21 8.93 7.08
C ILE A 78 1.89 7.56 7.67
N PHE A 79 1.21 7.56 8.80
CA PHE A 79 0.84 6.36 9.53
C PHE A 79 -0.68 6.38 9.80
N ASP A 80 -1.31 5.22 9.66
CA ASP A 80 -2.68 5.00 10.14
C ASP A 80 -2.71 5.15 11.65
N GLY A 81 -3.79 5.72 12.16
CA GLY A 81 -4.10 5.79 13.57
C GLY A 81 -4.54 4.44 14.14
N LYS A 82 -4.89 4.48 15.43
CA LYS A 82 -5.36 3.28 16.13
C LYS A 82 -6.76 2.90 15.67
N GLU A 83 -7.58 3.91 15.39
CA GLU A 83 -8.93 3.76 14.89
C GLU A 83 -8.92 3.68 13.36
N ARG A 84 -9.42 2.56 12.81
CA ARG A 84 -9.67 2.40 11.37
C ARG A 84 -11.12 2.72 11.03
N ILE A 85 -11.34 3.10 9.78
CA ILE A 85 -12.65 3.34 9.19
C ILE A 85 -13.53 2.07 9.30
N SER A 86 -14.83 2.25 9.60
CA SER A 86 -15.77 1.15 9.84
C SER A 86 -15.98 0.23 8.63
N GLU A 87 -15.75 0.73 7.43
CA GLU A 87 -16.01 0.09 6.15
C GLU A 87 -15.01 -1.06 5.90
N LYS A 88 -13.79 -0.97 6.43
CA LYS A 88 -12.80 -2.08 6.41
C LYS A 88 -13.06 -3.16 7.47
N ARG A 89 -14.13 -3.08 8.30
CA ARG A 89 -14.42 -4.08 9.35
C ARG A 89 -14.45 -5.51 8.84
N LYS A 90 -14.99 -5.76 7.63
CA LYS A 90 -15.02 -7.11 7.03
C LYS A 90 -13.63 -7.60 6.66
N GLU A 91 -12.78 -6.72 6.15
CA GLU A 91 -11.39 -7.04 5.82
C GLU A 91 -10.57 -7.29 7.11
N ILE A 92 -10.76 -6.44 8.12
CA ILE A 92 -10.19 -6.59 9.46
C ILE A 92 -10.62 -7.93 10.08
N ALA A 93 -11.91 -8.25 10.07
CA ALA A 93 -12.42 -9.51 10.59
C ALA A 93 -11.85 -10.72 9.84
N LYS A 94 -11.65 -10.62 8.51
CA LYS A 94 -11.00 -11.67 7.73
C LYS A 94 -9.52 -11.84 8.10
N ARG A 95 -8.80 -10.73 8.33
CA ARG A 95 -7.41 -10.76 8.82
C ARG A 95 -7.33 -11.35 10.23
N ASN A 96 -8.21 -10.95 11.14
CA ASN A 96 -8.26 -11.45 12.51
C ASN A 96 -8.63 -12.94 12.54
N LYS A 97 -9.60 -13.38 11.74
CA LYS A 97 -9.96 -14.79 11.63
C LYS A 97 -8.77 -15.63 11.15
N ASN A 98 -7.97 -15.13 10.19
CA ASN A 98 -6.74 -15.82 9.78
C ASN A 98 -5.71 -15.92 10.93
N SER A 99 -5.66 -14.92 11.82
CA SER A 99 -4.83 -14.94 13.05
C SER A 99 -5.35 -15.94 14.09
N GLU A 100 -6.66 -15.97 14.35
CA GLU A 100 -7.28 -16.92 15.29
C GLU A 100 -7.18 -18.37 14.78
N THR A 101 -7.31 -18.57 13.46
CA THR A 101 -7.16 -19.90 12.84
C THR A 101 -5.72 -20.39 13.01
N PHE A 102 -4.75 -19.48 12.99
CA PHE A 102 -3.37 -19.77 13.31
C PHE A 102 -3.20 -20.21 14.78
N GLU A 103 -3.76 -19.46 15.74
CA GLU A 103 -3.66 -19.78 17.19
C GLU A 103 -4.30 -21.14 17.50
N ALA A 104 -5.43 -21.46 16.86
CA ALA A 104 -6.10 -22.74 16.99
C ALA A 104 -5.32 -23.92 16.37
N LEU A 105 -4.52 -23.66 15.34
CA LEU A 105 -3.62 -24.65 14.72
C LEU A 105 -2.38 -24.89 15.61
N GLU A 106 -1.87 -23.83 16.24
CA GLU A 106 -0.77 -23.89 17.21
C GLU A 106 -1.12 -24.80 18.39
N ALA A 107 -2.31 -24.64 18.95
CA ALA A 107 -2.80 -25.46 20.06
C ALA A 107 -3.04 -26.94 19.71
N LYS A 108 -3.13 -27.30 18.42
CA LYS A 108 -3.48 -28.66 17.96
C LYS A 108 -2.31 -29.47 17.41
N ASN A 109 -1.22 -28.85 16.96
CA ASN A 109 -0.08 -29.57 16.40
C ASN A 109 1.20 -28.72 16.39
N HIS A 110 2.14 -28.99 17.30
CA HIS A 110 3.43 -28.27 17.37
C HIS A 110 4.26 -28.31 16.06
N ASN A 111 4.13 -29.36 15.23
CA ASN A 111 4.84 -29.46 13.95
C ASN A 111 4.17 -28.66 12.81
N LEU A 112 2.86 -28.43 12.87
CA LEU A 112 2.16 -27.50 11.95
C LEU A 112 2.31 -26.05 12.44
N ALA A 113 2.39 -25.87 13.76
CA ALA A 113 2.70 -24.60 14.41
C ALA A 113 4.01 -24.03 13.88
N ALA A 114 5.12 -24.77 13.84
CA ALA A 114 6.41 -24.26 13.34
C ALA A 114 6.38 -23.75 11.87
N ALA A 115 5.55 -24.36 11.02
CA ALA A 115 5.35 -23.92 9.63
C ALA A 115 4.46 -22.67 9.54
N TYR A 116 3.59 -22.48 10.51
CA TYR A 116 2.76 -21.31 10.67
C TYR A 116 3.49 -20.20 11.45
N GLU A 117 4.26 -20.47 12.50
CA GLU A 117 4.95 -19.56 13.44
C GLU A 117 5.76 -18.50 12.68
N LYS A 118 6.37 -18.92 11.56
CA LYS A 118 7.09 -18.05 10.63
C LYS A 118 6.19 -17.05 9.88
N ARG A 119 4.87 -17.10 10.02
CA ARG A 119 3.92 -16.40 9.14
C ARG A 119 3.16 -15.23 9.74
N VAL A 120 3.06 -15.02 11.05
CA VAL A 120 2.39 -13.79 11.52
C VAL A 120 2.88 -13.36 12.90
N ILE A 121 3.93 -12.55 12.99
CA ILE A 121 4.10 -11.70 14.19
C ILE A 121 2.97 -10.67 14.16
N PRO A 122 2.02 -10.68 15.12
CA PRO A 122 0.96 -9.69 15.16
C PRO A 122 1.57 -8.31 15.42
N ILE A 123 1.22 -7.34 14.58
CA ILE A 123 1.77 -6.00 14.70
C ILE A 123 1.04 -5.28 15.82
N THR A 124 1.76 -5.03 16.90
CA THR A 124 1.21 -4.36 18.08
C THR A 124 1.25 -2.84 17.92
N TRP A 125 0.36 -2.16 18.64
CA TRP A 125 0.39 -0.69 18.74
C TRP A 125 1.72 -0.17 19.33
N LYS A 126 2.34 -0.95 20.23
CA LYS A 126 3.66 -0.64 20.79
C LYS A 126 4.73 -0.53 19.69
N MET A 127 4.80 -1.50 18.77
CA MET A 127 5.74 -1.47 17.64
C MET A 127 5.49 -0.26 16.72
N TYR A 128 4.23 0.12 16.59
CA TYR A 128 3.80 1.28 15.84
C TYR A 128 4.37 2.58 16.43
N LEU A 129 4.16 2.80 17.73
CA LEU A 129 4.69 3.96 18.45
C LEU A 129 6.22 3.98 18.49
N GLU A 130 6.86 2.83 18.72
CA GLU A 130 8.33 2.71 18.69
C GLU A 130 8.89 3.12 17.32
N SER A 131 8.27 2.68 16.23
CA SER A 131 8.67 3.05 14.86
C SER A 131 8.56 4.56 14.63
N ILE A 132 7.42 5.15 15.01
CA ILE A 132 7.18 6.60 14.84
C ILE A 132 8.19 7.41 15.66
N ASN A 133 8.41 7.03 16.92
CA ASN A 133 9.35 7.71 17.80
C ASN A 133 10.79 7.60 17.27
N PHE A 134 11.18 6.43 16.77
CA PHE A 134 12.49 6.23 16.16
C PHE A 134 12.70 7.15 14.94
N ILE A 135 11.73 7.22 14.03
CA ILE A 135 11.82 8.07 12.84
C ILE A 135 11.86 9.56 13.22
N ARG A 136 11.00 9.99 14.16
CA ARG A 136 10.98 11.39 14.66
C ARG A 136 12.28 11.79 15.34
N THR A 137 12.90 10.88 16.10
CA THR A 137 14.21 11.12 16.73
C THR A 137 15.29 11.36 15.68
N GLY A 138 15.16 10.74 14.49
CA GLY A 138 16.00 11.02 13.33
C GLY A 138 15.74 12.36 12.64
N GLY A 139 14.83 13.21 13.17
CA GLY A 139 14.49 14.52 12.61
C GLY A 139 13.54 14.47 11.42
N ILE A 140 12.87 13.33 11.18
CA ILE A 140 12.00 13.13 10.02
C ILE A 140 10.53 13.36 10.40
N PRO A 141 9.76 14.12 9.61
CA PRO A 141 8.34 14.34 9.85
C PRO A 141 7.52 13.04 9.79
N CYS A 142 6.69 12.81 10.81
CA CYS A 142 5.71 11.74 10.85
C CYS A 142 4.31 12.29 11.21
N ILE A 143 3.32 12.00 10.38
CA ILE A 143 1.91 12.31 10.59
C ILE A 143 1.17 11.00 10.91
N VAL A 144 0.29 11.03 11.91
CA VAL A 144 -0.53 9.88 12.33
C VAL A 144 -2.00 10.29 12.19
N LEU A 145 -2.82 9.44 11.59
CA LEU A 145 -4.20 9.78 11.21
C LEU A 145 -5.23 8.85 11.85
N ASP A 146 -5.97 9.30 12.86
CA ASP A 146 -7.10 8.52 13.38
C ASP A 146 -8.33 8.66 12.47
N GLY A 147 -9.03 7.55 12.21
CA GLY A 147 -10.27 7.54 11.43
C GLY A 147 -10.09 7.77 9.92
N HIS A 148 -8.84 7.81 9.43
CA HIS A 148 -8.51 7.98 8.01
C HIS A 148 -7.40 7.03 7.59
N GLU A 149 -7.24 6.82 6.28
CA GLU A 149 -6.22 5.93 5.74
C GLU A 149 -4.96 6.70 5.33
N ALA A 150 -3.78 6.15 5.62
CA ALA A 150 -2.51 6.76 5.27
C ALA A 150 -2.35 6.95 3.74
N GLU A 151 -2.81 5.99 2.93
CA GLU A 151 -2.74 6.07 1.47
C GLU A 151 -3.45 7.30 0.88
N ALA A 152 -4.59 7.69 1.47
CA ALA A 152 -5.38 8.82 1.01
C ALA A 152 -4.67 10.15 1.31
N MET A 153 -4.10 10.30 2.51
CA MET A 153 -3.32 11.49 2.86
C MET A 153 -2.02 11.58 2.06
N CYS A 154 -1.35 10.46 1.79
CA CYS A 154 -0.18 10.43 0.92
C CYS A 154 -0.53 10.97 -0.47
N ALA A 155 -1.59 10.43 -1.09
CA ALA A 155 -2.05 10.88 -2.40
C ALA A 155 -2.45 12.36 -2.41
N SER A 156 -3.12 12.83 -1.35
CA SER A 156 -3.53 14.23 -1.21
C SER A 156 -2.34 15.18 -1.14
N LEU A 157 -1.31 14.89 -0.33
CA LEU A 157 -0.13 15.74 -0.20
C LEU A 157 0.60 15.91 -1.54
N VAL A 158 0.73 14.83 -2.31
CA VAL A 158 1.38 14.88 -3.64
C VAL A 158 0.51 15.63 -4.64
N THR A 159 -0.81 15.38 -4.64
CA THR A 159 -1.75 16.05 -5.55
C THR A 159 -1.74 17.57 -5.36
N HIS A 160 -1.56 18.04 -4.13
CA HIS A 160 -1.51 19.48 -3.79
C HIS A 160 -0.09 20.07 -3.83
N GLY A 161 0.92 19.31 -4.29
CA GLY A 161 2.28 19.82 -4.50
C GLY A 161 3.14 19.95 -3.23
N PHE A 162 2.74 19.37 -2.10
CA PHE A 162 3.56 19.33 -0.89
C PHE A 162 4.67 18.26 -0.95
N ALA A 163 4.60 17.36 -1.93
CA ALA A 163 5.60 16.33 -2.19
C ALA A 163 5.58 15.89 -3.67
N ASP A 164 6.65 15.22 -4.12
CA ASP A 164 6.83 14.82 -5.51
C ASP A 164 6.15 13.48 -5.85
N ALA A 165 6.14 12.52 -4.91
CA ALA A 165 5.50 11.22 -5.12
C ALA A 165 5.16 10.48 -3.81
N THR A 166 4.18 9.58 -3.90
CA THR A 166 3.78 8.65 -2.84
C THR A 166 4.55 7.34 -2.97
N VAL A 167 5.09 6.82 -1.88
CA VAL A 167 5.70 5.49 -1.82
C VAL A 167 4.77 4.55 -1.06
N SER A 168 4.14 3.64 -1.80
CA SER A 168 3.22 2.65 -1.24
C SER A 168 3.15 1.41 -2.15
N GLU A 169 2.75 0.27 -1.59
CA GLU A 169 2.40 -0.93 -2.37
C GLU A 169 0.88 -1.10 -2.54
N ASP A 170 0.12 -0.13 -2.02
CA ASP A 170 -1.32 -0.06 -2.17
C ASP A 170 -1.71 0.70 -3.43
N MET A 171 -2.52 0.05 -4.27
CA MET A 171 -3.02 0.67 -5.50
C MET A 171 -4.18 1.62 -5.23
N ASP A 172 -4.81 1.59 -4.05
CA ASP A 172 -5.91 2.52 -3.73
C ASP A 172 -5.41 3.98 -3.71
N THR A 173 -4.11 4.21 -3.50
CA THR A 173 -3.46 5.52 -3.69
C THR A 173 -3.76 6.16 -5.05
N THR A 174 -3.89 5.37 -6.13
CA THR A 174 -4.17 5.93 -7.48
C THR A 174 -5.62 6.38 -7.64
N ILE A 175 -6.50 5.98 -6.72
CA ILE A 175 -7.90 6.39 -6.66
C ILE A 175 -8.01 7.73 -5.93
N PHE A 176 -7.30 7.92 -4.82
CA PHE A 176 -7.44 9.10 -3.96
C PHE A 176 -6.85 10.40 -4.53
N GLY A 177 -6.04 10.35 -5.58
CA GLY A 177 -5.43 11.54 -6.14
C GLY A 177 -4.72 11.35 -7.48
N ASP A 178 -4.12 12.44 -7.95
CA ASP A 178 -3.39 12.52 -9.22
C ASP A 178 -1.87 12.40 -9.08
N GLY A 179 -1.39 12.38 -7.83
CA GLY A 179 0.03 12.26 -7.51
C GLY A 179 0.66 10.95 -7.99
N ILE A 180 1.95 11.01 -8.34
CA ILE A 180 2.71 9.83 -8.75
C ILE A 180 2.79 8.80 -7.60
N LEU A 181 2.58 7.53 -7.92
CA LEU A 181 2.79 6.40 -7.02
C LEU A 181 4.07 5.65 -7.37
N LEU A 182 4.92 5.41 -6.38
CA LEU A 182 6.14 4.62 -6.46
C LEU A 182 5.96 3.29 -5.74
N ARG A 183 6.04 2.21 -6.50
CA ARG A 183 5.95 0.84 -6.04
C ARG A 183 7.29 0.12 -6.16
N GLN A 184 7.42 -1.00 -5.48
CA GLN A 184 8.67 -1.77 -5.41
C GLN A 184 9.85 -0.98 -4.84
N PHE A 185 9.54 0.10 -4.13
CA PHE A 185 10.54 0.90 -3.45
C PHE A 185 11.25 0.07 -2.37
N PHE A 186 12.55 0.29 -2.23
CA PHE A 186 13.37 -0.40 -1.24
C PHE A 186 13.24 -1.95 -1.35
N LYS A 187 13.25 -2.47 -2.58
CA LYS A 187 13.41 -3.91 -2.89
C LYS A 187 14.74 -4.12 -3.60
N LYS A 188 15.53 -5.10 -3.14
CA LYS A 188 16.80 -5.45 -3.79
C LYS A 188 16.53 -5.99 -5.19
N ASN A 189 17.39 -5.64 -6.15
CA ASN A 189 17.41 -6.16 -7.51
C ASN A 189 16.10 -5.99 -8.31
N LYS A 190 15.28 -4.99 -7.98
CA LYS A 190 14.09 -4.64 -8.76
C LYS A 190 14.06 -3.13 -9.01
N PRO A 191 13.66 -2.69 -10.23
CA PRO A 191 13.48 -1.27 -10.50
C PRO A 191 12.30 -0.72 -9.71
N ILE A 192 12.32 0.59 -9.47
CA ILE A 192 11.15 1.30 -8.93
C ILE A 192 10.10 1.34 -10.03
N VAL A 193 8.86 1.01 -9.68
CA VAL A 193 7.73 1.08 -10.61
C VAL A 193 6.96 2.37 -10.31
N GLU A 194 7.09 3.35 -11.19
CA GLU A 194 6.37 4.61 -11.17
C GLU A 194 5.02 4.43 -11.89
N ILE A 195 3.93 4.85 -11.25
CA ILE A 195 2.58 4.85 -11.82
C ILE A 195 2.03 6.28 -11.75
N SER A 196 1.59 6.81 -12.89
CA SER A 196 0.93 8.13 -12.97
C SER A 196 -0.59 7.96 -13.07
N PRO A 197 -1.38 8.31 -12.03
CA PRO A 197 -2.85 8.24 -12.09
C PRO A 197 -3.45 9.10 -13.21
N VAL A 198 -2.82 10.24 -13.54
CA VAL A 198 -3.22 11.09 -14.67
C VAL A 198 -3.09 10.32 -15.99
N GLU A 199 -1.95 9.69 -16.24
CA GLU A 199 -1.74 8.90 -17.47
C GLU A 199 -2.57 7.61 -17.48
N VAL A 200 -2.88 7.02 -16.32
CA VAL A 200 -3.83 5.91 -16.21
C VAL A 200 -5.19 6.34 -16.76
N LYS A 201 -5.78 7.39 -16.19
CA LYS A 201 -7.11 7.88 -16.60
C LYS A 201 -7.14 8.29 -18.06
N LYS A 202 -6.11 9.00 -18.51
CA LYS A 202 -5.95 9.41 -19.91
C LYS A 202 -5.86 8.22 -20.87
N SER A 203 -5.02 7.22 -20.57
CA SER A 203 -4.85 6.05 -21.44
C SER A 203 -6.08 5.16 -21.47
N LEU A 204 -6.81 5.08 -20.35
CA LEU A 204 -8.08 4.35 -20.29
C LEU A 204 -9.25 5.16 -20.84
N GLU A 205 -9.07 6.45 -21.13
CA GLU A 205 -10.12 7.39 -21.55
C GLU A 205 -11.28 7.47 -20.57
N LEU A 206 -10.97 7.53 -19.27
CA LEU A 206 -11.96 7.57 -18.19
C LEU A 206 -11.89 8.90 -17.45
N SER A 207 -13.05 9.39 -17.02
CA SER A 207 -13.13 10.42 -15.98
C SER A 207 -12.63 9.88 -14.63
N HIS A 208 -12.47 10.77 -13.66
CA HIS A 208 -12.12 10.35 -12.30
C HIS A 208 -13.17 9.42 -11.69
N ASP A 209 -14.46 9.79 -11.79
CA ASP A 209 -15.57 9.01 -11.24
C ASP A 209 -15.68 7.63 -11.89
N GLN A 210 -15.53 7.58 -13.23
CA GLN A 210 -15.47 6.31 -13.96
C GLN A 210 -14.32 5.42 -13.53
N TYR A 211 -13.18 6.02 -13.21
CA TYR A 211 -12.01 5.29 -12.72
C TYR A 211 -12.24 4.72 -11.31
N ILE A 212 -12.89 5.48 -10.43
CA ILE A 212 -13.32 4.98 -9.11
C ILE A 212 -14.24 3.77 -9.29
N ASP A 213 -15.26 3.89 -10.12
CA ASP A 213 -16.23 2.83 -10.39
C ASP A 213 -15.57 1.57 -10.97
N LEU A 214 -14.64 1.76 -11.91
CA LEU A 214 -13.81 0.66 -12.42
C LEU A 214 -13.06 -0.05 -11.29
N CYS A 215 -12.43 0.70 -10.37
CA CYS A 215 -11.70 0.12 -9.25
C CYS A 215 -12.62 -0.62 -8.28
N ILE A 216 -13.81 -0.08 -7.98
CA ILE A 216 -14.84 -0.75 -7.18
C ILE A 216 -15.24 -2.08 -7.82
N LEU A 217 -15.52 -2.11 -9.13
CA LEU A 217 -15.88 -3.33 -9.85
C LEU A 217 -14.75 -4.36 -9.92
N CYS A 218 -13.49 -3.91 -9.98
CA CYS A 218 -12.32 -4.79 -9.87
C CYS A 218 -12.20 -5.42 -8.47
N GLY A 219 -12.75 -4.76 -7.45
CA GLY A 219 -12.73 -5.13 -6.05
C GLY A 219 -11.66 -4.36 -5.28
N THR A 220 -12.12 -3.58 -4.31
CA THR A 220 -11.30 -2.81 -3.35
C THR A 220 -11.38 -3.45 -1.96
N ASP A 221 -10.67 -2.87 -0.99
CA ASP A 221 -10.78 -3.27 0.42
C ASP A 221 -12.08 -2.77 1.09
N PHE A 222 -12.81 -1.86 0.43
CA PHE A 222 -14.04 -1.24 0.93
C PHE A 222 -15.32 -1.92 0.41
N ALA A 223 -15.29 -2.46 -0.81
CA ALA A 223 -16.47 -2.98 -1.51
C ALA A 223 -16.31 -4.43 -1.96
N GLY A 224 -17.44 -5.12 -2.09
CA GLY A 224 -17.51 -6.46 -2.67
C GLY A 224 -17.31 -6.45 -4.19
N THR A 225 -17.19 -7.64 -4.79
CA THR A 225 -17.10 -7.81 -6.25
C THR A 225 -18.38 -8.40 -6.81
N ILE A 226 -18.74 -8.05 -8.04
CA ILE A 226 -19.83 -8.70 -8.77
C ILE A 226 -19.35 -10.05 -9.34
N ARG A 227 -20.15 -11.10 -9.18
CA ARG A 227 -19.81 -12.44 -9.67
C ARG A 227 -19.60 -12.41 -11.19
N ASN A 228 -18.53 -13.05 -11.66
CA ASN A 228 -18.14 -13.13 -13.08
C ASN A 228 -17.73 -11.79 -13.73
N VAL A 229 -17.61 -10.70 -12.97
CA VAL A 229 -17.08 -9.42 -13.46
C VAL A 229 -15.62 -9.29 -13.02
N GLY A 230 -14.70 -9.56 -13.95
CA GLY A 230 -13.27 -9.32 -13.77
C GLY A 230 -12.84 -7.95 -14.30
N PRO A 231 -11.58 -7.52 -14.09
CA PRO A 231 -11.11 -6.17 -14.45
C PRO A 231 -11.31 -5.79 -15.93
N VAL A 232 -11.13 -6.75 -16.84
CA VAL A 232 -11.33 -6.50 -18.28
C VAL A 232 -12.81 -6.30 -18.61
N THR A 233 -13.69 -7.09 -18.00
CA THR A 233 -15.15 -6.95 -18.16
C THR A 233 -15.63 -5.65 -17.53
N ALA A 234 -15.14 -5.32 -16.33
CA ALA A 234 -15.44 -4.07 -15.65
C ALA A 234 -15.09 -2.86 -16.52
N LEU A 235 -13.88 -2.83 -17.11
CA LEU A 235 -13.48 -1.75 -18.02
C LEU A 235 -14.42 -1.59 -19.22
N LYS A 236 -14.85 -2.71 -19.83
CA LYS A 236 -15.81 -2.67 -20.94
C LYS A 236 -17.16 -2.11 -20.51
N LEU A 237 -17.67 -2.57 -19.37
CA LEU A 237 -18.96 -2.12 -18.84
C LEU A 237 -18.92 -0.63 -18.50
N ILE A 238 -17.86 -0.15 -17.84
CA ILE A 238 -17.71 1.28 -17.51
C ILE A 238 -17.59 2.14 -18.78
N LYS A 239 -16.83 1.70 -19.78
CA LYS A 239 -16.78 2.43 -21.06
C LYS A 239 -18.13 2.47 -21.78
N GLN A 240 -18.97 1.45 -21.61
CA GLN A 240 -20.26 1.36 -22.27
C GLN A 240 -21.37 2.12 -21.54
N TYR A 241 -21.43 2.01 -20.23
CA TYR A 241 -22.55 2.47 -19.40
C TYR A 241 -22.21 3.69 -18.54
N GLY A 242 -20.93 4.02 -18.38
CA GLY A 242 -20.45 5.23 -17.72
C GLY A 242 -20.40 5.19 -16.20
N SER A 243 -21.25 4.41 -15.52
CA SER A 243 -21.23 4.27 -14.06
C SER A 243 -21.73 2.90 -13.61
N ILE A 244 -21.52 2.54 -12.34
CA ILE A 244 -22.04 1.30 -11.75
C ILE A 244 -23.57 1.27 -11.75
N GLU A 245 -24.22 2.41 -11.47
CA GLU A 245 -25.69 2.51 -11.42
C GLU A 245 -26.34 2.19 -12.76
N ASN A 246 -25.68 2.51 -13.88
CA ASN A 246 -26.19 2.21 -15.21
C ASN A 246 -25.90 0.76 -15.65
N ILE A 247 -25.02 0.04 -14.95
CA ILE A 247 -24.68 -1.36 -15.24
C ILE A 247 -25.67 -2.33 -14.56
N LEU A 248 -26.20 -1.95 -13.39
CA LEU A 248 -27.12 -2.75 -12.57
C LEU A 248 -28.57 -2.60 -13.02
#